data_AF-A0AAV8EBQ0-F1
#
_entry.id   AF-A0AAV8EBQ0-F1
#
_cell.length_a   1.000
_cell.length_b   1.000
_cell.length_c   1.000
_cell.angle_alpha   90.00
_cell.angle_beta   90.00
_cell.angle_gamma   90.00
#
_symmetry.space_group_name_H-M   'P 1'
#
loop_
_entity.id
_entity.type
_entity.pdbx_description
1 polymer ?
#
loop_
_entity_poly.entity_id
_entity_poly.type
_entity_poly.pdbx_seq_one_letter_code
_entity_poly.pdbx_strand_id
1 'polypeptide(L)'
;MKHNHPGEGLSTVLHSLHHTNPSTTMGAQISLQLVTTQKQALQTLLKSSGEQFPGSDYHPSDRKNWMEGLGPDQLRLYQVVWPGTHDSATNKIGIRFVSRPFAQCQNCSIYKQLVKGTRVLDIRVRQDKRVCHGILATYSVDVVINDVKKFLGETKSEIIILEIRTEFGQEDPPEFDKYLNEQLGDYLIPQDDAVFHKTIAEILPKRVICVWKPRKTPAPKPGDTLWNGNHLKDN
;
A
#
# COMPACT_ATOMS: atom_id res chain seq x y z
N MET A 1 -3.71 -67.11 -48.50
CA MET A 1 -3.95 -66.17 -49.62
C MET A 1 -3.89 -64.77 -49.04
N LYS A 2 -2.72 -64.10 -48.93
CA LYS A 2 -1.89 -63.44 -49.95
C LYS A 2 -2.61 -62.33 -50.75
N HIS A 3 -2.27 -61.07 -50.42
CA HIS A 3 -2.01 -59.85 -51.22
C HIS A 3 -1.88 -58.71 -50.17
N ASN A 4 -0.78 -58.02 -49.81
CA ASN A 4 0.36 -57.36 -50.52
C ASN A 4 -0.11 -56.52 -51.73
N HIS A 5 0.19 -55.23 -51.92
CA HIS A 5 1.07 -54.16 -51.37
C HIS A 5 0.72 -52.87 -52.23
N PRO A 6 1.52 -51.77 -52.41
CA PRO A 6 2.33 -50.88 -51.54
C PRO A 6 2.19 -49.34 -51.88
N GLY A 7 3.03 -48.47 -51.27
CA GLY A 7 3.47 -47.14 -51.79
C GLY A 7 3.30 -45.97 -50.79
N GLU A 8 4.29 -45.51 -50.03
CA GLU A 8 5.52 -44.70 -50.31
C GLU A 8 5.32 -43.18 -50.57
N GLY A 9 6.09 -42.36 -49.82
CA GLY A 9 6.45 -40.94 -50.08
C GLY A 9 5.45 -39.90 -49.54
N LEU A 10 5.77 -38.80 -48.86
CA LEU A 10 6.96 -37.94 -48.86
C LEU A 10 6.99 -37.09 -47.56
N SER A 11 8.21 -36.81 -47.12
CA SER A 11 8.59 -35.77 -46.14
C SER A 11 8.18 -34.37 -46.59
N THR A 12 7.56 -33.57 -45.71
CA THR A 12 7.69 -32.10 -45.76
C THR A 12 7.83 -31.53 -44.35
N VAL A 13 8.94 -30.82 -44.20
CA VAL A 13 9.42 -30.06 -43.06
C VAL A 13 8.80 -28.64 -43.06
N LEU A 14 8.70 -28.03 -41.87
CA LEU A 14 8.55 -26.58 -41.57
C LEU A 14 7.27 -25.87 -42.07
N HIS A 15 6.45 -25.40 -41.12
CA HIS A 15 6.55 -23.99 -40.72
C HIS A 15 5.79 -23.69 -39.42
N SER A 16 6.53 -23.12 -38.47
CA SER A 16 6.01 -22.37 -37.33
C SER A 16 5.16 -21.20 -37.83
N LEU A 17 3.95 -21.06 -37.28
CA LEU A 17 3.24 -19.78 -37.25
C LEU A 17 2.78 -19.54 -35.82
N HIS A 18 3.72 -19.01 -35.03
CA HIS A 18 3.39 -18.12 -33.93
C HIS A 18 2.55 -16.96 -34.48
N HIS A 19 1.23 -17.06 -34.38
CA HIS A 19 0.38 -15.88 -34.44
C HIS A 19 0.54 -15.09 -33.14
N THR A 20 1.62 -14.30 -33.03
CA THR A 20 1.66 -13.19 -32.08
C THR A 20 0.71 -12.12 -32.57
N ASN A 21 -0.34 -11.86 -31.78
CA ASN A 21 -1.31 -10.80 -32.06
C ASN A 21 -0.56 -9.46 -32.20
N PRO A 22 -0.56 -8.80 -33.38
CA PRO A 22 0.24 -7.60 -33.64
C PRO A 22 -0.12 -6.42 -32.73
N SER A 23 -1.36 -6.39 -32.22
CA SER A 23 -1.83 -5.40 -31.24
C SER A 23 -1.10 -5.50 -29.89
N THR A 24 -0.75 -6.72 -29.45
CA THR A 24 -0.04 -6.96 -28.19
C THR A 24 1.44 -6.61 -28.32
N THR A 25 2.05 -6.90 -29.47
CA THR A 25 3.45 -6.59 -29.78
C THR A 25 3.68 -5.08 -29.92
N MET A 26 2.76 -4.36 -30.59
CA MET A 26 2.82 -2.89 -30.69
C MET A 26 2.63 -2.21 -29.34
N GLY A 27 1.70 -2.66 -28.50
CA GLY A 27 1.51 -2.11 -27.14
C GLY A 27 2.75 -2.29 -26.25
N ALA A 28 3.41 -3.45 -26.33
CA ALA A 28 4.66 -3.71 -25.62
C ALA A 28 5.83 -2.86 -26.16
N GLN A 29 5.95 -2.69 -27.48
CA GLN A 29 6.97 -1.83 -28.09
C GLN A 29 6.78 -0.34 -27.78
N ILE A 30 5.54 0.17 -27.81
CA ILE A 30 5.21 1.54 -27.44
C ILE A 30 5.52 1.78 -25.96
N SER A 31 5.20 0.82 -25.08
CA SER A 31 5.55 0.88 -23.66
C SER A 31 7.06 0.92 -23.42
N LEU A 32 7.84 0.09 -24.13
CA LEU A 32 9.30 0.07 -24.04
C LEU A 32 9.95 1.37 -24.55
N GLN A 33 9.44 1.94 -25.65
CA GLN A 33 9.89 3.23 -26.17
C GLN A 33 9.59 4.35 -25.18
N LEU A 34 8.38 4.40 -24.62
CA LEU A 34 7.99 5.41 -23.63
C LEU A 34 8.89 5.35 -22.38
N VAL A 35 9.14 4.14 -21.86
CA VAL A 35 10.06 3.94 -20.72
C VAL A 35 11.48 4.41 -21.06
N THR A 36 11.95 4.15 -22.27
CA THR A 36 13.29 4.59 -22.71
C THR A 36 13.37 6.10 -22.79
N THR A 37 12.38 6.77 -23.37
CA THR A 37 12.30 8.23 -23.43
C THR A 37 12.25 8.86 -22.03
N GLN A 38 11.45 8.31 -21.12
CA GLN A 38 11.37 8.80 -19.74
C GLN A 38 12.71 8.60 -18.99
N LYS A 39 13.40 7.48 -19.20
CA LYS A 39 14.74 7.25 -18.64
C LYS A 39 15.75 8.27 -19.16
N GLN A 40 15.72 8.58 -20.46
CA GLN A 40 16.59 9.61 -21.05
C GLN A 40 16.28 10.99 -20.49
N ALA A 41 15.00 11.35 -20.36
CA ALA A 41 14.58 12.61 -19.75
C ALA A 41 15.08 12.73 -18.30
N LEU A 42 14.93 11.67 -17.50
CA LEU A 42 15.43 11.63 -16.13
C LEU A 42 16.96 11.76 -16.05
N GLN A 43 17.69 11.10 -16.95
CA GLN A 43 19.15 11.24 -17.03
C GLN A 43 19.57 12.66 -17.40
N THR A 44 18.87 13.31 -18.32
CA THR A 44 19.12 14.72 -18.67
C THR A 44 18.87 15.63 -17.49
N LEU A 45 17.74 15.45 -16.78
CA LEU A 45 17.42 16.21 -15.57
C LEU A 45 18.45 16.01 -14.46
N LEU A 46 18.89 14.77 -14.23
CA LEU A 46 19.94 14.47 -13.25
C LEU A 46 21.25 15.19 -13.59
N LYS A 47 21.62 15.25 -14.87
CA LYS A 47 22.81 15.98 -15.33
C LYS A 47 22.67 17.50 -15.21
N SER A 48 21.49 18.06 -15.48
CA SER A 48 21.27 19.51 -15.49
C SER A 48 21.02 20.09 -14.10
N SER A 49 20.34 19.33 -13.24
CA SER A 49 19.79 19.84 -11.97
C SER A 49 20.35 19.11 -10.74
N GLY A 50 21.06 18.00 -10.93
CA GLY A 50 21.52 17.16 -9.84
C GLY A 50 20.37 16.45 -9.12
N GLU A 51 20.73 15.67 -8.10
CA GLU A 51 19.79 15.04 -7.16
C GLU A 51 19.97 15.56 -5.73
N GLN A 52 20.87 16.53 -5.54
CA GLN A 52 21.27 17.02 -4.24
C GLN A 52 20.42 18.24 -3.86
N PHE A 53 19.64 18.09 -2.81
CA PHE A 53 18.86 19.16 -2.19
C PHE A 53 19.09 19.11 -0.68
N PRO A 54 18.81 20.18 0.08
CA PRO A 54 19.03 20.17 1.53
C PRO A 54 18.37 18.95 2.19
N GLY A 55 19.18 18.08 2.82
CA GLY A 55 18.74 16.85 3.47
C GLY A 55 18.65 15.60 2.57
N SER A 56 18.98 15.69 1.28
CA SER A 56 18.97 14.52 0.37
C SER A 56 20.03 13.46 0.71
N ASP A 57 21.08 13.86 1.42
CA ASP A 57 22.16 13.02 1.96
C ASP A 57 21.79 12.35 3.28
N TYR A 58 20.71 12.79 3.92
CA TYR A 58 20.23 12.16 5.15
C TYR A 58 19.57 10.81 4.84
N HIS A 59 20.21 9.76 5.31
CA HIS A 59 19.68 8.41 5.27
C HIS A 59 19.63 7.86 6.70
N PRO A 60 18.45 7.59 7.26
CA PRO A 60 18.37 7.00 8.58
C PRO A 60 19.04 5.63 8.54
N SER A 61 20.01 5.42 9.44
CA SER A 61 20.73 4.16 9.60
C SER A 61 19.78 3.01 9.94
N ASP A 62 18.71 3.31 10.67
CA ASP A 62 17.59 2.42 10.93
C ASP A 62 16.27 3.01 10.40
N ARG A 63 15.83 2.55 9.22
CA ARG A 63 14.55 2.94 8.63
C ARG A 63 13.34 2.41 9.41
N LYS A 64 13.51 1.36 10.22
CA LYS A 64 12.43 0.80 11.01
C LYS A 64 12.13 1.70 12.21
N ASN A 65 13.15 2.30 12.81
CA ASN A 65 13.05 3.16 14.00
C ASN A 65 13.48 4.61 13.69
N TRP A 66 13.05 5.16 12.56
CA TRP A 66 13.54 6.47 12.13
C TRP A 66 13.00 7.60 13.00
N MET A 67 11.81 7.48 13.59
CA MET A 67 11.28 8.51 14.49
C MET A 67 12.02 8.51 15.83
N GLU A 68 12.40 7.33 16.35
CA GLU A 68 13.32 7.21 17.49
C GLU A 68 14.64 7.94 17.22
N GLY A 69 15.23 7.74 16.03
CA GLY A 69 16.49 8.38 15.65
C GLY A 69 16.43 9.91 15.56
N LEU A 70 15.24 10.50 15.45
CA LEU A 70 15.02 11.95 15.45
C LEU A 70 14.78 12.54 16.84
N GLY A 71 14.72 11.72 17.89
CA GLY A 71 14.53 12.16 19.28
C GLY A 71 13.06 12.31 19.66
N PRO A 72 12.46 11.32 20.35
CA PRO A 72 11.05 11.34 20.74
C PRO A 72 10.65 12.53 21.61
N ASP A 73 11.57 13.05 22.43
CA ASP A 73 11.35 14.21 23.31
C ASP A 73 11.32 15.55 22.58
N GLN A 74 11.78 15.60 21.32
CA GLN A 74 11.92 16.83 20.54
C GLN A 74 10.99 16.86 19.32
N LEU A 75 10.82 15.70 18.67
CA LEU A 75 10.05 15.59 17.43
C LEU A 75 8.56 15.78 17.71
N ARG A 76 7.99 16.87 17.20
CA ARG A 76 6.54 17.14 17.21
C ARG A 76 5.89 16.62 15.92
N LEU A 77 4.68 16.10 16.03
CA LEU A 77 4.02 15.44 14.88
C LEU A 77 3.79 16.37 13.68
N TYR A 78 3.50 17.66 13.89
CA TYR A 78 3.32 18.61 12.78
C TYR A 78 4.60 18.83 11.95
N GLN A 79 5.77 18.50 12.50
CA GLN A 79 7.06 18.66 11.81
C GLN A 79 7.35 17.48 10.87
N VAL A 80 6.58 16.39 10.98
CA VAL A 80 6.80 15.18 10.21
C VAL A 80 6.25 15.32 8.80
N VAL A 81 7.11 15.10 7.80
CA VAL A 81 6.67 14.76 6.44
C VAL A 81 6.39 13.27 6.40
N TRP A 82 5.11 12.90 6.26
CA TRP A 82 4.64 11.54 6.48
C TRP A 82 4.82 10.63 5.25
N PRO A 83 5.70 9.61 5.28
CA PRO A 83 5.85 8.67 4.17
C PRO A 83 4.63 7.74 4.11
N GLY A 84 3.87 7.80 3.02
CA GLY A 84 2.63 7.05 2.85
C GLY A 84 2.64 6.08 1.69
N THR A 85 1.67 5.16 1.71
CA THR A 85 1.40 4.25 0.58
C THR A 85 -0.10 4.24 0.30
N HIS A 86 -0.46 4.37 -0.98
CA HIS A 86 -1.83 4.25 -1.46
C HIS A 86 -2.19 2.76 -1.64
N ASP A 87 -3.43 2.39 -1.29
CA ASP A 87 -3.92 1.01 -1.41
C ASP A 87 -2.92 -0.01 -0.82
N SER A 88 -2.49 0.25 0.42
CA SER A 88 -1.31 -0.36 1.04
C SER A 88 -1.36 -1.88 1.06
N ALA A 89 -2.55 -2.46 1.25
CA ALA A 89 -2.76 -3.90 1.42
C ALA A 89 -3.07 -4.66 0.11
N THR A 90 -2.78 -4.08 -1.06
CA THR A 90 -3.03 -4.71 -2.37
C THR A 90 -1.94 -5.67 -2.85
N ASN A 91 -0.92 -5.96 -2.03
CA ASN A 91 0.23 -6.80 -2.43
C ASN A 91 -0.11 -8.25 -2.85
N LYS A 92 -1.27 -8.76 -2.43
CA LYS A 92 -1.76 -10.08 -2.84
C LYS A 92 -3.02 -10.02 -3.72
N ILE A 93 -3.45 -8.84 -4.16
CA ILE A 93 -4.72 -8.70 -4.89
C ILE A 93 -4.66 -9.20 -6.33
N GLY A 94 -5.80 -9.66 -6.83
CA GLY A 94 -6.01 -10.03 -8.22
C GLY A 94 -5.29 -11.30 -8.68
N ILE A 95 -5.54 -11.67 -9.94
CA ILE A 95 -4.93 -12.81 -10.63
C ILE A 95 -3.76 -12.30 -11.46
N ARG A 96 -2.62 -13.00 -11.40
CA ARG A 96 -1.41 -12.62 -12.16
C ARG A 96 -1.73 -12.56 -13.65
N PHE A 97 -1.29 -11.49 -14.32
CA PHE A 97 -1.53 -11.20 -15.74
C PHE A 97 -2.97 -10.93 -16.17
N VAL A 98 -3.94 -10.93 -15.25
CA VAL A 98 -5.35 -10.63 -15.58
C VAL A 98 -5.79 -9.37 -14.87
N SER A 99 -6.14 -9.46 -13.59
CA SER A 99 -6.64 -8.33 -12.81
C SER A 99 -5.57 -7.65 -11.95
N ARG A 100 -4.50 -8.37 -11.58
CA ARG A 100 -3.41 -7.84 -10.75
C ARG A 100 -2.73 -6.60 -11.35
N PRO A 101 -2.43 -6.53 -12.67
CA PRO A 101 -1.77 -5.35 -13.25
C PRO A 101 -2.54 -4.04 -13.08
N PHE A 102 -3.85 -4.11 -12.85
CA PHE A 102 -4.74 -2.94 -12.74
C PHE A 102 -5.18 -2.65 -11.30
N ALA A 103 -4.82 -3.51 -10.34
CA ALA A 103 -5.32 -3.43 -8.96
C ALA A 103 -4.20 -3.45 -7.91
N GLN A 104 -3.01 -3.92 -8.25
CA GLN A 104 -1.89 -3.99 -7.31
C GLN A 104 -1.11 -2.67 -7.28
N CYS A 105 -1.22 -1.93 -6.18
CA CYS A 105 -0.42 -0.72 -5.94
C CYS A 105 0.89 -1.02 -5.19
N GLN A 106 0.91 -2.06 -4.35
CA GLN A 106 2.08 -2.41 -3.53
C GLN A 106 2.59 -3.82 -3.82
N ASN A 107 3.88 -4.07 -3.62
CA ASN A 107 4.47 -5.42 -3.68
C ASN A 107 4.88 -5.97 -2.30
N CYS A 108 4.95 -5.11 -1.28
CA CYS A 108 5.35 -5.44 0.09
C CYS A 108 4.11 -5.68 0.97
N SER A 109 4.23 -6.54 1.98
CA SER A 109 3.22 -6.59 3.06
C SER A 109 3.25 -5.31 3.89
N ILE A 110 2.21 -5.09 4.70
CA ILE A 110 2.12 -3.94 5.59
C ILE A 110 3.33 -3.87 6.52
N TYR A 111 3.69 -4.99 7.16
CA TYR A 111 4.87 -5.04 8.03
C TYR A 111 6.16 -4.64 7.28
N LYS A 112 6.35 -5.11 6.04
CA LYS A 112 7.54 -4.75 5.24
C LYS A 112 7.54 -3.27 4.83
N GLN A 113 6.38 -2.67 4.58
CA GLN A 113 6.26 -1.23 4.31
C GLN A 113 6.67 -0.43 5.54
N LEU A 114 6.15 -0.80 6.72
CA LEU A 114 6.50 -0.17 8.00
C LEU A 114 8.02 -0.28 8.30
N VAL A 115 8.63 -1.45 8.10
CA VAL A 115 10.09 -1.65 8.27
C VAL A 115 10.91 -0.78 7.30
N LYS A 116 10.36 -0.47 6.11
CA LYS A 116 11.04 0.38 5.13
C LYS A 116 10.91 1.88 5.41
N GLY A 117 10.08 2.28 6.39
CA GLY A 117 9.91 3.66 6.83
C GLY A 117 8.51 4.24 6.60
N THR A 118 7.59 3.51 5.97
CA THR A 118 6.20 3.97 5.77
C THR A 118 5.51 4.18 7.12
N ARG A 119 4.78 5.29 7.28
CA ARG A 119 3.98 5.60 8.48
C ARG A 119 2.53 5.99 8.19
N VAL A 120 2.15 6.14 6.92
CA VAL A 120 0.74 6.29 6.50
C VAL A 120 0.32 5.10 5.65
N LEU A 121 -0.76 4.44 6.05
CA LEU A 121 -1.32 3.28 5.37
C LEU A 121 -2.76 3.56 4.97
N ASP A 122 -3.10 3.36 3.69
CA ASP A 122 -4.47 3.41 3.16
C ASP A 122 -4.99 1.98 2.98
N ILE A 123 -5.96 1.59 3.80
CA ILE A 123 -6.56 0.25 3.82
C ILE A 123 -8.03 0.35 3.43
N ARG A 124 -8.40 -0.39 2.39
CA ARG A 124 -9.78 -0.41 1.88
C ARG A 124 -10.43 -1.73 2.17
N VAL A 125 -11.59 -1.69 2.82
CA VAL A 125 -12.32 -2.88 3.27
C VAL A 125 -13.72 -2.95 2.67
N ARG A 126 -14.29 -4.15 2.72
CA ARG A 126 -15.69 -4.43 2.39
C ARG A 126 -16.40 -5.14 3.55
N GLN A 127 -17.69 -5.38 3.41
CA GLN A 127 -18.59 -5.94 4.42
C GLN A 127 -18.05 -7.14 5.21
N ASP A 128 -17.33 -8.06 4.55
CA ASP A 128 -16.79 -9.29 5.14
C ASP A 128 -15.41 -9.10 5.81
N LYS A 129 -15.02 -7.84 6.11
CA LYS A 129 -13.74 -7.44 6.70
C LYS A 129 -12.52 -7.85 5.87
N ARG A 130 -12.69 -8.14 4.58
CA ARG A 130 -11.56 -8.37 3.67
C ARG A 130 -11.06 -7.06 3.08
N VAL A 131 -9.76 -7.00 2.84
CA VAL A 131 -9.16 -5.93 2.05
C VAL A 131 -9.61 -6.06 0.61
N CYS A 132 -9.93 -4.95 -0.04
CA CYS A 132 -10.40 -4.93 -1.42
C CYS A 132 -9.92 -3.71 -2.21
N HIS A 133 -10.10 -3.76 -3.52
CA HIS A 133 -9.96 -2.65 -4.46
C HIS A 133 -11.02 -2.82 -5.55
N GLY A 134 -12.03 -1.95 -5.54
CA GLY A 134 -13.27 -2.14 -6.30
C GLY A 134 -13.95 -3.47 -5.95
N ILE A 135 -14.16 -4.34 -6.95
CA ILE A 135 -14.79 -5.66 -6.76
C ILE A 135 -13.80 -6.76 -6.31
N LEU A 136 -12.50 -6.49 -6.39
CA LEU A 136 -11.48 -7.49 -6.09
C LEU A 136 -11.22 -7.50 -4.59
N ALA A 137 -11.28 -8.67 -3.98
CA ALA A 137 -10.90 -8.86 -2.58
C ALA A 137 -9.61 -9.69 -2.47
N THR A 138 -8.84 -9.42 -1.43
CA THR A 138 -7.69 -10.22 -1.02
C THR A 138 -7.90 -10.71 0.41
N TYR A 139 -6.87 -10.84 1.23
CA TYR A 139 -6.93 -11.38 2.59
C TYR A 139 -7.76 -10.53 3.59
N SER A 140 -8.03 -11.12 4.76
CA SER A 140 -8.71 -10.45 5.89
C SER A 140 -7.91 -9.26 6.39
N VAL A 141 -8.59 -8.20 6.82
CA VAL A 141 -7.98 -7.04 7.50
C VAL A 141 -7.21 -7.46 8.77
N ASP A 142 -7.53 -8.60 9.38
CA ASP A 142 -6.76 -9.16 10.51
C ASP A 142 -5.26 -9.27 10.20
N VAL A 143 -4.90 -9.59 8.95
CA VAL A 143 -3.49 -9.67 8.51
C VAL A 143 -2.82 -8.29 8.61
N VAL A 144 -3.54 -7.23 8.24
CA VAL A 144 -3.07 -5.83 8.36
C VAL A 144 -2.88 -5.46 9.82
N ILE A 145 -3.89 -5.73 10.65
CA ILE A 145 -3.87 -5.42 12.08
C ILE A 145 -2.72 -6.15 12.78
N ASN A 146 -2.51 -7.43 12.47
CA ASN A 146 -1.43 -8.23 13.04
C ASN A 146 -0.05 -7.72 12.60
N ASP A 147 0.10 -7.32 11.33
CA ASP A 147 1.34 -6.70 10.83
C ASP A 147 1.65 -5.38 11.56
N VAL A 148 0.63 -4.54 11.81
CA VAL A 148 0.76 -3.30 12.59
C VAL A 148 1.13 -3.59 14.05
N LYS A 149 0.41 -4.50 14.72
CA LYS A 149 0.71 -4.90 16.11
C LYS A 149 2.12 -5.45 16.25
N LYS A 150 2.55 -6.30 15.32
CA LYS A 150 3.91 -6.83 15.30
C LYS A 150 4.93 -5.70 15.24
N PHE A 151 4.76 -4.76 14.31
CA PHE A 151 5.66 -3.61 14.19
C PHE A 151 5.70 -2.76 15.46
N LEU A 152 4.54 -2.48 16.06
CA LEU A 152 4.45 -1.75 17.33
C LEU A 152 5.10 -2.51 18.49
N GLY A 153 5.01 -3.84 18.53
CA GLY A 153 5.68 -4.67 19.54
C GLY A 153 7.20 -4.66 19.43
N GLU A 154 7.74 -4.34 18.26
CA GLU A 154 9.19 -4.36 17.97
C GLU A 154 9.82 -2.97 17.91
N THR A 155 9.04 -1.91 18.11
CA THR A 155 9.47 -0.49 18.08
C THR A 155 8.95 0.23 19.33
N LYS A 156 9.50 1.40 19.66
CA LYS A 156 9.12 2.13 20.89
C LYS A 156 8.44 3.47 20.65
N SER A 157 8.88 4.21 19.64
CA SER A 157 8.49 5.62 19.45
C SER A 157 7.81 5.89 18.11
N GLU A 158 7.63 4.87 17.28
CA GLU A 158 7.06 5.04 15.95
C GLU A 158 5.54 5.26 16.02
N ILE A 159 5.08 6.32 15.37
CA ILE A 159 3.67 6.69 15.26
C ILE A 159 3.15 6.30 13.88
N ILE A 160 2.01 5.60 13.82
CA ILE A 160 1.38 5.17 12.57
C ILE A 160 0.06 5.93 12.38
N ILE A 161 -0.13 6.47 11.18
CA ILE A 161 -1.43 6.91 10.68
C ILE A 161 -2.01 5.73 9.88
N LEU A 162 -3.01 5.08 10.45
CA LEU A 162 -3.71 3.96 9.84
C LEU A 162 -5.06 4.45 9.35
N GLU A 163 -5.15 4.71 8.06
CA GLU A 163 -6.42 4.99 7.42
C GLU A 163 -7.08 3.69 7.01
N ILE A 164 -8.32 3.51 7.45
CA ILE A 164 -9.18 2.43 7.01
C ILE A 164 -10.48 3.04 6.50
N ARG A 165 -10.89 2.63 5.31
CA ARG A 165 -12.11 3.13 4.66
C ARG A 165 -12.89 1.99 4.02
N THR A 166 -14.20 2.14 3.95
CA THR A 166 -15.00 1.24 3.12
C THR A 166 -14.83 1.61 1.65
N GLU A 167 -14.47 0.63 0.83
CA GLU A 167 -14.23 0.81 -0.60
C GLU A 167 -15.47 1.32 -1.35
N PHE A 168 -15.25 2.06 -2.45
CA PHE A 168 -16.34 2.56 -3.25
C PHE A 168 -17.19 1.41 -3.82
N GLY A 169 -18.52 1.51 -3.67
CA GLY A 169 -19.46 0.47 -4.09
C GLY A 169 -19.50 -0.77 -3.19
N GLN A 170 -18.80 -0.77 -2.06
CA GLN A 170 -18.91 -1.81 -1.03
C GLN A 170 -19.73 -1.33 0.17
N GLU A 171 -20.17 -2.29 0.99
CA GLU A 171 -20.86 -2.06 2.26
C GLU A 171 -19.86 -2.00 3.42
N ASP A 172 -20.20 -1.23 4.45
CA ASP A 172 -19.42 -1.18 5.68
C ASP A 172 -19.40 -2.55 6.37
N PRO A 173 -18.27 -2.98 6.93
CA PRO A 173 -18.28 -4.13 7.83
C PRO A 173 -19.14 -3.81 9.07
N PRO A 174 -20.00 -4.74 9.54
CA PRO A 174 -20.81 -4.53 10.73
C PRO A 174 -19.94 -4.31 11.99
N GLU A 175 -20.33 -3.34 12.82
CA GLU A 175 -19.65 -2.99 14.10
C GLU A 175 -18.13 -2.83 13.96
N PHE A 176 -17.67 -2.27 12.83
CA PHE A 176 -16.24 -2.22 12.53
C PHE A 176 -15.46 -1.28 13.44
N ASP A 177 -16.08 -0.19 13.87
CA ASP A 177 -15.58 0.75 14.87
C ASP A 177 -15.26 0.05 16.20
N LYS A 178 -16.18 -0.78 16.69
CA LYS A 178 -15.98 -1.59 17.90
C LYS A 178 -14.87 -2.61 17.69
N TYR A 179 -14.86 -3.29 16.55
CA TYR A 179 -13.78 -4.22 16.19
C TYR A 179 -12.40 -3.55 16.17
N LEU A 180 -12.27 -2.34 15.59
CA LEU A 180 -11.00 -1.60 15.58
C LEU A 180 -10.56 -1.20 16.99
N ASN A 181 -11.49 -0.80 17.85
CA ASN A 181 -11.22 -0.50 19.27
C ASN A 181 -10.74 -1.74 20.03
N GLU A 182 -11.43 -2.88 19.87
CA GLU A 182 -11.04 -4.14 20.49
C GLU A 182 -9.65 -4.60 20.02
N GLN A 183 -9.33 -4.37 18.74
CA GLN A 183 -8.06 -4.79 18.20
C GLN A 183 -6.91 -3.85 18.58
N LEU A 184 -7.08 -2.54 18.49
CA LEU A 184 -5.98 -1.57 18.57
C LEU A 184 -6.05 -0.64 19.79
N GLY A 185 -7.08 -0.72 20.63
CA GLY A 185 -7.40 0.27 21.66
C GLY A 185 -6.24 0.68 22.57
N ASP A 186 -5.38 -0.27 22.94
CA ASP A 186 -4.20 -0.01 23.75
C ASP A 186 -3.18 0.93 23.08
N TYR A 187 -3.19 0.98 21.75
CA TYR A 187 -2.31 1.82 20.93
C TYR A 187 -2.98 3.06 20.37
N LEU A 188 -4.32 3.17 20.41
CA LEU A 188 -5.04 4.28 19.77
C LEU A 188 -4.76 5.62 20.45
N ILE A 189 -4.39 6.60 19.62
CA ILE A 189 -4.31 8.02 19.96
C ILE A 189 -5.71 8.60 19.72
N PRO A 190 -6.41 9.09 20.77
CA PRO A 190 -7.75 9.66 20.61
C PRO A 190 -7.78 10.87 19.68
N GLN A 191 -8.96 11.16 19.13
CA GLN A 191 -9.15 12.29 18.23
C GLN A 191 -9.07 13.62 18.98
N ASP A 192 -7.90 14.25 18.91
CA ASP A 192 -7.59 15.56 19.48
C ASP A 192 -6.54 16.26 18.61
N ASP A 193 -6.91 17.37 17.97
CA ASP A 193 -6.02 18.14 17.09
C ASP A 193 -4.79 18.67 17.81
N ALA A 194 -4.86 18.87 19.13
CA ALA A 194 -3.71 19.29 19.92
C ALA A 194 -2.58 18.26 19.91
N VAL A 195 -2.85 17.00 19.55
CA VAL A 195 -1.82 15.96 19.43
C VAL A 195 -0.74 16.33 18.41
N PHE A 196 -1.08 17.08 17.36
CA PHE A 196 -0.10 17.43 16.34
C PHE A 196 1.00 18.35 16.88
N HIS A 197 0.70 19.11 17.94
CA HIS A 197 1.64 20.02 18.61
C HIS A 197 2.45 19.37 19.74
N LYS A 198 2.13 18.12 20.11
CA LYS A 198 2.85 17.35 21.12
C LYS A 198 4.08 16.68 20.53
N THR A 199 5.08 16.44 21.36
CA THR A 199 6.21 15.57 21.03
C THR A 199 5.78 14.11 21.06
N ILE A 200 6.55 13.22 20.42
CA ILE A 200 6.26 11.78 20.47
C ILE A 200 6.26 11.29 21.93
N ALA A 201 7.21 11.72 22.76
CA ALA A 201 7.30 11.32 24.16
C ALA A 201 6.03 11.67 24.96
N GLU A 202 5.38 12.81 24.68
CA GLU A 202 4.14 13.24 25.33
C GLU A 202 2.91 12.41 24.91
N ILE A 203 2.98 11.69 23.79
CA ILE A 203 1.88 10.91 23.21
C ILE A 203 1.96 9.44 23.64
N LEU A 204 3.17 8.95 23.94
CA LEU A 204 3.39 7.59 24.41
C LEU A 204 2.59 7.28 25.70
N PRO A 205 2.10 6.04 25.87
CA PRO A 205 2.38 4.85 25.05
C PRO A 205 1.47 4.68 23.83
N LYS A 206 0.54 5.62 23.56
CA LYS A 206 -0.34 5.57 22.39
C LYS A 206 0.46 5.91 21.12
N ARG A 207 0.20 5.18 20.03
CA ARG A 207 1.05 5.20 18.83
C ARG A 207 0.32 5.08 17.49
N VAL A 208 -1.01 4.93 17.49
CA VAL A 208 -1.79 4.78 16.26
C VAL A 208 -2.87 5.84 16.19
N ILE A 209 -2.77 6.73 15.20
CA ILE A 209 -3.88 7.56 14.75
C ILE A 209 -4.67 6.70 13.76
N CYS A 210 -5.80 6.14 14.18
CA CYS A 210 -6.62 5.28 13.33
C CYS A 210 -7.79 6.09 12.76
N VAL A 211 -7.75 6.40 11.46
CA VAL A 211 -8.82 7.11 10.76
C VAL A 211 -9.78 6.09 10.18
N TRP A 212 -11.04 6.11 10.62
CA TRP A 212 -12.11 5.26 10.11
C TRP A 212 -13.09 6.07 9.27
N LYS A 213 -13.20 5.70 7.98
CA LYS A 213 -14.11 6.33 7.00
C LYS A 213 -15.17 5.31 6.54
N PRO A 214 -16.26 5.14 7.31
CA PRO A 214 -17.41 4.38 6.84
C PRO A 214 -18.13 5.11 5.71
N ARG A 215 -18.92 4.38 4.92
CA ARG A 215 -19.75 4.94 3.84
C ARG A 215 -21.21 5.12 4.21
N LYS A 216 -21.77 4.24 5.03
CA LYS A 216 -23.20 4.18 5.37
C LYS A 216 -23.44 4.36 6.86
N THR A 217 -22.55 3.84 7.72
CA THR A 217 -22.64 4.07 9.16
C THR A 217 -22.12 5.48 9.51
N PRO A 218 -22.55 6.07 10.63
CA PRO A 218 -22.02 7.35 11.08
C PRO A 218 -20.50 7.32 11.25
N ALA A 219 -19.83 8.41 10.85
CA ALA A 219 -18.40 8.58 11.08
C ALA A 219 -18.10 8.80 12.58
N PRO A 220 -16.86 8.51 13.04
CA PRO A 220 -16.43 8.86 14.39
C PRO A 220 -16.61 10.35 14.71
N LYS A 221 -16.90 10.65 15.97
CA LYS A 221 -17.13 12.01 16.46
C LYS A 221 -15.84 12.60 17.04
N PRO A 222 -15.73 13.94 17.11
CA PRO A 222 -14.70 14.60 17.90
C PRO A 222 -14.63 14.06 19.33
N GLY A 223 -13.42 13.71 19.77
CA GLY A 223 -13.15 13.09 21.07
C GLY A 223 -13.21 11.56 21.11
N ASP A 224 -13.67 10.90 20.04
CA ASP A 224 -13.67 9.43 19.97
C ASP A 224 -12.22 8.87 19.90
N THR A 225 -12.07 7.58 20.17
CA THR A 225 -10.79 6.87 20.01
C THR A 225 -10.37 6.70 18.55
N LEU A 226 -11.34 6.68 17.63
CA LEU A 226 -11.11 6.64 16.19
C LEU A 226 -11.27 8.04 15.61
N TRP A 227 -10.42 8.33 14.63
CA TRP A 227 -10.46 9.60 13.92
C TRP A 227 -11.43 9.53 12.75
N ASN A 228 -12.12 10.63 12.47
CA ASN A 228 -12.95 10.74 11.26
C ASN A 228 -12.14 11.23 10.05
N GLY A 229 -12.76 11.14 8.88
CA GLY A 229 -12.11 11.44 7.61
C GLY A 229 -11.78 12.91 7.34
N ASN A 230 -12.14 13.85 8.21
CA ASN A 230 -11.95 15.28 7.94
C ASN A 230 -10.47 15.69 7.93
N HIS A 231 -9.61 14.92 8.61
CA HIS A 231 -8.17 15.18 8.75
C HIS A 231 -7.30 14.61 7.64
N LEU A 232 -7.85 13.72 6.81
CA LEU A 232 -7.18 13.15 5.64
C LEU A 232 -8.11 13.30 4.44
N LYS A 233 -7.91 14.34 3.64
CA LYS A 233 -8.71 14.56 2.42
C LYS A 233 -8.09 13.84 1.24
N ASP A 234 -8.93 13.18 0.45
CA ASP A 234 -8.55 12.74 -0.88
C ASP A 234 -8.61 13.99 -1.78
N ASN A 235 -7.48 14.35 -2.40
CA ASN A 235 -7.46 15.35 -3.46
C ASN A 235 -7.64 14.68 -4.81
#